data_AF-D3DA81-F1
#
_entry.id   AF-D3DA81-F1
#
_cell.length_a   1.000
_cell.length_b   1.000
_cell.length_c   1.000
_cell.angle_alpha   90.00
_cell.angle_beta   90.00
_cell.angle_gamma   90.00
#
_symmetry.space_group_name_H-M   'P 1'
#
loop_
_entity.id
_entity.type
_entity.pdbx_description
1 polymer ?
#
loop_
_entity_poly.entity_id
_entity_poly.type
_entity_poly.pdbx_seq_one_letter_code
_entity_poly.pdbx_strand_id
1 'polypeptide(L)'
;MAATATQLRTAAARMQADATASHARCGTDGALTQVASRALAGQYGLQAEILDRGGVWEFAALFDLNGNPVPAKLVTKDLPRGGTRRVWMLLNDKGRCAGWFNPSQAENVERRRANDAKKGFYVGRVLAPAKAEMGGSHITTVRRYAARTDGGYSANLVVLDNGVDDRAQQIARYRALWADHNDPQAYREMVRIEQAAHDGGWMRALFDARRLVAIASK
;
A
#
# COMPACT_ATOMS: atom_id res chain seq x y z
N MET A 1 21.02 10.07 18.61
CA MET A 1 19.99 10.84 17.88
C MET A 1 19.75 10.15 16.55
N ALA A 2 18.49 9.98 16.14
CA ALA A 2 18.18 9.44 14.81
C ALA A 2 18.54 10.48 13.72
N ALA A 3 19.05 10.03 12.57
CA ALA A 3 19.39 10.92 11.46
C ALA A 3 18.13 11.58 10.87
N THR A 4 18.22 12.85 10.50
CA THR A 4 17.11 13.59 9.87
C THR A 4 16.98 13.25 8.39
N ALA A 5 15.80 13.52 7.80
CA ALA A 5 15.57 13.34 6.36
C ALA A 5 16.60 14.12 5.51
N THR A 6 16.95 15.34 5.91
CA THR A 6 17.99 16.14 5.22
C THR A 6 19.36 15.47 5.29
N GLN A 7 19.79 15.00 6.46
CA GLN A 7 21.07 14.29 6.61
C GLN A 7 21.14 13.04 5.73
N LEU A 8 20.02 12.29 5.64
CA LEU A 8 19.92 11.10 4.79
C LEU A 8 19.99 11.45 3.30
N ARG A 9 19.34 12.53 2.84
CA ARG A 9 19.47 12.99 1.45
C ARG A 9 20.89 13.44 1.12
N THR A 10 21.56 14.14 2.04
CA THR A 10 22.98 14.50 1.87
C THR A 10 23.87 13.26 1.78
N ALA A 11 23.64 12.27 2.63
CA ALA A 11 24.35 10.99 2.56
C ALA A 11 24.08 10.26 1.24
N ALA A 12 22.83 10.24 0.77
CA ALA A 12 22.46 9.65 -0.52
C ALA A 12 23.19 10.34 -1.69
N ALA A 13 23.21 11.68 -1.71
CA ALA A 13 23.90 12.47 -2.72
C ALA A 13 25.41 12.20 -2.73
N ARG A 14 26.04 12.10 -1.54
CA ARG A 14 27.45 11.73 -1.42
C ARG A 14 27.73 10.35 -2.01
N MET A 15 26.92 9.35 -1.67
CA MET A 15 27.09 7.99 -2.19
C MET A 15 26.94 7.94 -3.72
N GLN A 16 26.03 8.73 -4.28
CA GLN A 16 25.87 8.84 -5.74
C GLN A 16 27.07 9.54 -6.40
N ALA A 17 27.64 10.56 -5.76
CA ALA A 17 28.85 11.22 -6.23
C ALA A 17 30.06 10.27 -6.19
N ASP A 18 30.22 9.51 -5.11
CA ASP A 18 31.29 8.52 -4.96
C ASP A 18 31.20 7.41 -6.03
N ALA A 19 29.99 6.94 -6.35
CA ALA A 19 29.78 5.97 -7.42
C ALA A 19 30.20 6.54 -8.79
N THR A 20 29.83 7.78 -9.08
CA THR A 20 30.20 8.47 -10.34
C THR A 20 31.71 8.67 -10.43
N ALA A 21 32.35 9.13 -9.35
CA ALA A 21 33.80 9.31 -9.29
C ALA A 21 34.55 7.96 -9.44
N SER A 22 34.04 6.89 -8.83
CA SER A 22 34.61 5.54 -8.99
C SER A 22 34.54 5.06 -10.44
N HIS A 23 33.41 5.27 -11.11
CA HIS A 23 33.28 4.93 -12.52
C HIS A 23 34.26 5.71 -13.39
N ALA A 24 34.42 7.02 -13.14
CA ALA A 24 35.34 7.86 -13.90
C ALA A 24 36.82 7.43 -13.73
N ARG A 25 37.21 6.95 -12.55
CA ARG A 25 38.60 6.55 -12.25
C ARG A 25 38.96 5.13 -12.70
N CYS A 26 38.03 4.18 -12.58
CA CYS A 26 38.34 2.75 -12.66
C CYS A 26 37.49 1.98 -13.68
N GLY A 27 36.57 2.64 -14.40
CA GLY A 27 35.72 1.98 -15.39
C GLY A 27 34.95 0.79 -14.81
N THR A 28 35.13 -0.40 -15.40
CA THR A 28 34.49 -1.65 -14.99
C THR A 28 35.11 -2.31 -13.76
N ASP A 29 36.36 -2.03 -13.45
CA ASP A 29 37.06 -2.67 -12.32
C ASP A 29 36.53 -2.18 -10.97
N GLY A 30 35.84 -1.03 -10.97
CA GLY A 30 35.11 -0.50 -9.81
C GLY A 30 33.65 -0.94 -9.71
N ALA A 31 33.15 -1.86 -10.55
CA ALA A 31 31.72 -2.15 -10.67
C ALA A 31 31.07 -2.55 -9.34
N LEU A 32 31.74 -3.35 -8.50
CA LEU A 32 31.19 -3.76 -7.19
C LEU A 32 30.97 -2.56 -6.26
N THR A 33 31.97 -1.67 -6.17
CA THR A 33 31.91 -0.45 -5.38
C THR A 33 30.81 0.48 -5.89
N GLN A 34 30.69 0.63 -7.22
CA GLN A 34 29.65 1.44 -7.84
C GLN A 34 28.24 0.91 -7.51
N VAL A 35 28.03 -0.41 -7.56
CA VAL A 35 26.73 -1.02 -7.24
C VAL A 35 26.41 -0.84 -5.75
N ALA A 36 27.39 -1.06 -4.86
CA ALA A 36 27.19 -0.87 -3.42
C ALA A 36 26.84 0.59 -3.08
N SER A 37 27.56 1.56 -3.64
CA SER A 37 27.28 2.99 -3.43
C SER A 37 25.89 3.38 -3.93
N ARG A 38 25.47 2.90 -5.11
CA ARG A 38 24.11 3.14 -5.63
C ARG A 38 23.02 2.50 -4.77
N ALA A 39 23.26 1.30 -4.26
CA ALA A 39 22.32 0.62 -3.37
C ALA A 39 22.12 1.40 -2.05
N LEU A 40 23.21 1.84 -1.43
CA LEU A 40 23.18 2.67 -0.21
C LEU A 40 22.53 4.03 -0.46
N ALA A 41 22.86 4.69 -1.57
CA ALA A 41 22.22 5.95 -1.97
C ALA A 41 20.70 5.78 -2.05
N GLY A 42 20.24 4.70 -2.69
CA GLY A 42 18.83 4.35 -2.76
C GLY A 42 18.20 4.10 -1.40
N GLN A 43 18.87 3.35 -0.51
CA GLN A 43 18.36 3.08 0.84
C GLN A 43 18.20 4.38 1.65
N TYR A 44 19.20 5.26 1.62
CA TYR A 44 19.11 6.55 2.31
C TYR A 44 18.02 7.45 1.73
N GLY A 45 17.86 7.47 0.41
CA GLY A 45 16.76 8.18 -0.26
C GLY A 45 15.40 7.68 0.21
N LEU A 46 15.18 6.35 0.21
CA LEU A 46 13.93 5.77 0.68
C LEU A 46 13.68 6.04 2.18
N GLN A 47 14.73 6.00 3.01
CA GLN A 47 14.59 6.32 4.43
C GLN A 47 14.20 7.79 4.64
N ALA A 48 14.75 8.71 3.85
CA ALA A 48 14.36 10.12 3.89
C ALA A 48 12.88 10.29 3.52
N GLU A 49 12.43 9.66 2.43
CA GLU A 49 11.02 9.68 2.02
C GLU A 49 10.07 9.15 3.11
N ILE A 50 10.45 8.05 3.78
CA ILE A 50 9.69 7.51 4.91
C ILE A 50 9.60 8.55 6.04
N LEU A 51 10.70 9.23 6.37
CA LEU A 51 10.71 10.25 7.42
C LEU A 51 9.88 11.49 7.05
N ASP A 52 9.91 11.94 5.80
CA ASP A 52 9.06 13.06 5.34
C ASP A 52 7.57 12.73 5.49
N ARG A 53 7.22 11.45 5.32
CA ARG A 53 5.86 10.94 5.53
C ARG A 53 5.52 10.70 7.01
N GLY A 54 6.36 11.16 7.95
CA GLY A 54 6.13 10.98 9.39
C GLY A 54 6.57 9.62 9.93
N GLY A 55 7.49 8.93 9.24
CA GLY A 55 7.99 7.62 9.66
C GLY A 55 7.09 6.44 9.31
N VAL A 56 6.08 6.66 8.46
CA VAL A 56 5.12 5.63 8.03
C VAL A 56 5.20 5.35 6.53
N TRP A 57 4.74 4.17 6.14
CA TRP A 57 4.63 3.77 4.74
C TRP A 57 3.36 2.96 4.50
N GLU A 58 2.94 2.88 3.24
CA GLU A 58 1.79 2.10 2.80
C GLU A 58 2.14 0.62 2.70
N PHE A 59 1.37 -0.23 3.38
CA PHE A 59 1.50 -1.68 3.31
C PHE A 59 0.15 -2.31 2.99
N ALA A 60 0.19 -3.46 2.31
CA ALA A 60 -0.97 -4.31 2.22
C ALA A 60 -1.40 -4.77 3.62
N ALA A 61 -2.69 -4.95 3.82
CA ALA A 61 -3.30 -5.51 5.02
C ALA A 61 -4.46 -6.43 4.65
N LEU A 62 -4.83 -7.31 5.58
CA LEU A 62 -5.95 -8.23 5.43
C LEU A 62 -7.13 -7.75 6.27
N PHE A 63 -8.32 -7.79 5.69
CA PHE A 63 -9.57 -7.39 6.32
C PHE A 63 -10.60 -8.52 6.22
N ASP A 64 -11.51 -8.60 7.19
CA ASP A 64 -12.66 -9.49 7.11
C ASP A 64 -13.72 -8.91 6.15
N LEU A 65 -14.82 -9.63 5.95
CA LEU A 65 -15.91 -9.18 5.07
C LEU A 65 -16.65 -7.94 5.59
N ASN A 66 -16.49 -7.62 6.88
CA ASN A 66 -17.06 -6.44 7.51
C ASN A 66 -16.10 -5.24 7.46
N GLY A 67 -14.90 -5.41 6.90
CA GLY A 67 -13.89 -4.36 6.80
C GLY A 67 -13.05 -4.18 8.07
N ASN A 68 -13.09 -5.10 9.03
CA ASN A 68 -12.25 -5.06 10.22
C ASN A 68 -10.86 -5.62 9.93
N PRO A 69 -9.79 -5.06 10.53
CA PRO A 69 -8.43 -5.54 10.32
C PRO A 69 -8.23 -6.93 10.92
N VAL A 70 -7.73 -7.87 10.12
CA VAL A 70 -7.43 -9.24 10.54
C VAL A 70 -5.98 -9.34 11.02
N PRO A 71 -5.70 -9.95 12.18
CA PRO A 71 -4.35 -10.27 12.62
C PRO A 71 -3.64 -11.19 11.62
N ALA A 72 -2.89 -10.60 10.70
CA ALA A 72 -2.20 -11.33 9.64
C ALA A 72 -0.90 -10.66 9.22
N LYS A 73 0.09 -11.48 8.85
CA LYS A 73 1.38 -11.04 8.34
C LYS A 73 1.59 -11.54 6.92
N LEU A 74 1.99 -10.66 6.01
CA LEU A 74 2.37 -11.05 4.66
C LEU A 74 3.78 -11.67 4.69
N VAL A 75 3.91 -12.91 4.23
CA VAL A 75 5.19 -13.61 4.17
C VAL A 75 5.44 -14.15 2.77
N THR A 76 6.72 -14.31 2.46
CA THR A 76 7.17 -14.94 1.22
C THR A 76 7.41 -16.42 1.51
N LYS A 77 6.82 -17.29 0.71
CA LYS A 77 6.93 -18.74 0.86
C LYS A 77 7.49 -19.35 -0.43
N ASP A 78 8.43 -20.27 -0.31
CA ASP A 78 9.02 -20.97 -1.45
C ASP A 78 8.05 -22.02 -2.01
N LEU A 79 8.08 -22.16 -3.34
CA LEU A 79 7.27 -23.14 -4.06
C LEU A 79 8.09 -24.41 -4.34
N PRO A 80 7.46 -25.61 -4.32
CA PRO A 80 8.16 -26.88 -4.52
C PRO A 80 8.93 -27.01 -5.84
N ARG A 81 8.54 -26.26 -6.88
CA ARG A 81 9.16 -26.29 -8.22
C ARG A 81 10.03 -25.05 -8.50
N GLY A 82 10.48 -24.38 -7.45
CA GLY A 82 11.18 -23.11 -7.55
C GLY A 82 10.23 -21.91 -7.66
N GLY A 83 10.75 -20.75 -7.28
CA GLY A 83 10.00 -19.51 -7.19
C GLY A 83 9.39 -19.26 -5.80
N THR A 84 8.86 -18.06 -5.63
CA THR A 84 8.31 -17.59 -4.35
C THR A 84 6.91 -17.04 -4.53
N ARG A 85 6.04 -17.25 -3.55
CA ARG A 85 4.70 -16.64 -3.50
C ARG A 85 4.53 -15.84 -2.23
N ARG A 86 3.84 -14.70 -2.32
CA ARG A 86 3.36 -13.97 -1.15
C ARG A 86 2.05 -14.57 -0.65
N VAL A 87 2.04 -14.95 0.62
CA VAL A 87 0.89 -15.54 1.31
C VAL A 87 0.69 -14.85 2.65
N TRP A 88 -0.55 -14.81 3.12
CA TRP A 88 -0.87 -14.25 4.43
C TRP A 88 -0.81 -15.36 5.47
N MET A 89 0.01 -15.16 6.49
CA MET A 89 -0.01 -15.95 7.72
C MET A 89 -1.02 -15.33 8.67
N LEU A 90 -2.13 -16.04 8.91
CA LEU A 90 -3.12 -15.63 9.91
C LEU A 90 -2.53 -15.87 11.30
N LEU A 91 -2.74 -14.93 12.21
CA LEU A 91 -2.19 -14.94 13.56
C LEU A 91 -3.32 -15.23 14.56
N ASN A 92 -3.05 -16.05 15.57
CA ASN A 92 -3.91 -16.16 16.75
C ASN A 92 -3.57 -15.05 17.77
N ASP A 93 -4.29 -15.02 18.88
CA ASP A 93 -4.11 -14.04 19.98
C ASP A 93 -2.69 -14.05 20.57
N LYS A 94 -1.94 -15.14 20.39
CA LYS A 94 -0.54 -15.27 20.83
C LYS A 94 0.48 -14.90 19.74
N GLY A 95 0.03 -14.35 18.61
CA GLY A 95 0.87 -13.99 17.46
C GLY A 95 1.46 -15.18 16.71
N ARG A 96 0.94 -16.40 16.92
CA ARG A 96 1.41 -17.62 16.23
C ARG A 96 0.54 -17.91 15.01
N CYS A 97 1.11 -18.63 14.04
CA CYS A 97 0.40 -19.06 12.84
C CYS A 97 -0.85 -19.88 13.19
N ALA A 98 -2.02 -19.34 12.86
CA ALA A 98 -3.33 -20.00 12.99
C ALA A 98 -3.84 -20.56 11.66
N GLY A 99 -3.29 -20.09 10.54
CA GLY A 99 -3.72 -20.52 9.22
C GLY A 99 -3.05 -19.72 8.10
N TRP A 100 -3.43 -20.04 6.87
CA TRP A 100 -2.86 -19.43 5.67
C TRP A 100 -3.98 -18.92 4.77
N PHE A 101 -3.84 -17.68 4.31
CA PHE A 101 -4.68 -17.11 3.27
C PHE A 101 -3.85 -16.82 2.01
N ASN A 102 -4.36 -17.29 0.88
CA ASN A 102 -3.71 -17.20 -0.43
C ASN A 102 -4.50 -16.23 -1.31
N PRO A 103 -4.01 -14.99 -1.51
CA PRO A 103 -4.68 -14.02 -2.38
C PRO A 103 -4.84 -14.56 -3.80
N SER A 104 -5.99 -14.26 -4.39
CA SER A 104 -6.28 -14.55 -5.79
C SER A 104 -5.25 -13.87 -6.68
N GLN A 105 -4.79 -14.58 -7.71
CA GLN A 105 -3.84 -14.06 -8.70
C GLN A 105 -4.56 -13.62 -9.98
N ALA A 106 -5.90 -13.49 -9.95
CA ALA A 106 -6.65 -13.00 -11.09
C ALA A 106 -6.17 -11.60 -11.49
N GLU A 107 -5.94 -11.36 -12.77
CA GLU A 107 -5.47 -10.05 -13.28
C GLU A 107 -6.52 -8.95 -13.06
N ASN A 108 -7.79 -9.28 -13.32
CA ASN A 108 -8.91 -8.36 -13.08
C ASN A 108 -9.12 -8.16 -11.57
N VAL A 109 -9.09 -6.90 -11.13
CA VAL A 109 -9.19 -6.49 -9.72
C VAL A 109 -10.52 -6.88 -9.09
N GLU A 110 -11.65 -6.67 -9.79
CA GLU A 110 -12.98 -7.03 -9.28
C GLU A 110 -13.10 -8.54 -9.10
N ARG A 111 -12.60 -9.31 -10.06
CA ARG A 111 -12.55 -10.78 -9.98
C ARG A 111 -11.63 -11.25 -8.85
N ARG A 112 -10.50 -10.56 -8.64
CA ARG A 112 -9.58 -10.84 -7.54
C ARG A 112 -10.27 -10.64 -6.19
N ARG A 113 -10.90 -9.48 -6.01
CA ARG A 113 -11.68 -9.14 -4.81
C ARG A 113 -12.80 -10.13 -4.57
N ALA A 114 -13.62 -10.45 -5.57
CA ALA A 114 -14.71 -11.42 -5.44
C ALA A 114 -14.20 -12.82 -5.05
N ASN A 115 -13.09 -13.27 -5.63
CA ASN A 115 -12.49 -14.57 -5.29
C ASN A 115 -11.88 -14.60 -3.89
N ASP A 116 -11.37 -13.47 -3.40
CA ASP A 116 -10.83 -13.35 -2.04
C ASP A 116 -11.96 -13.22 -1.01
N ALA A 117 -13.03 -12.48 -1.34
CA ALA A 117 -14.25 -12.40 -0.54
C ALA A 117 -14.92 -13.77 -0.34
N LYS A 118 -14.93 -14.62 -1.38
CA LYS A 118 -15.38 -16.03 -1.27
C LYS A 118 -14.58 -16.85 -0.25
N LYS A 119 -13.33 -16.44 0.05
CA LYS A 119 -12.48 -17.07 1.08
C LYS A 119 -12.58 -16.36 2.43
N GLY A 120 -13.46 -15.37 2.57
CA GLY A 120 -13.72 -14.64 3.80
C GLY A 120 -12.88 -13.38 4.02
N PHE A 121 -12.11 -12.92 3.02
CA PHE A 121 -11.16 -11.82 3.22
C PHE A 121 -11.13 -10.80 2.09
N TYR A 122 -10.79 -9.55 2.45
CA TYR A 122 -10.36 -8.52 1.52
C TYR A 122 -8.88 -8.17 1.75
N VAL A 123 -8.19 -7.83 0.67
CA VAL A 123 -6.84 -7.26 0.74
C VAL A 123 -6.95 -5.77 0.52
N GLY A 124 -6.59 -5.01 1.55
CA GLY A 124 -6.60 -3.56 1.56
C GLY A 124 -5.21 -3.00 1.86
N ARG A 125 -5.18 -1.76 2.33
CA ARG A 125 -3.97 -0.97 2.57
C ARG A 125 -4.04 -0.19 3.87
N VAL A 126 -2.91 -0.11 4.56
CA VAL A 126 -2.75 0.62 5.82
C VAL A 126 -1.48 1.45 5.79
N LEU A 127 -1.44 2.54 6.56
CA LEU A 127 -0.19 3.18 6.94
C LEU A 127 0.36 2.54 8.21
N ALA A 128 1.62 2.11 8.17
CA ALA A 128 2.31 1.55 9.33
C ALA A 128 3.72 2.13 9.49
N PRO A 129 4.27 2.13 10.72
CA PRO A 129 5.66 2.51 10.98
C PRO A 129 6.63 1.69 10.13
N ALA A 130 7.56 2.39 9.48
CA ALA A 130 8.44 1.78 8.49
C ALA A 130 9.90 2.25 8.61
N LYS A 131 10.80 1.45 8.06
CA LYS A 131 12.20 1.81 7.79
C LYS A 131 12.62 1.27 6.42
N ALA A 132 13.63 1.88 5.82
CA ALA A 132 14.22 1.38 4.59
C ALA A 132 15.16 0.22 4.90
N GLU A 133 14.90 -0.93 4.29
CA GLU A 133 15.79 -2.09 4.32
C GLU A 133 16.26 -2.44 2.91
N MET A 134 17.38 -3.16 2.86
CA MET A 134 17.87 -3.78 1.63
C MET A 134 17.72 -5.29 1.74
N GLY A 135 17.43 -5.93 0.62
CA GLY A 135 17.36 -7.38 0.53
C GLY A 135 17.58 -7.85 -0.90
N GLY A 136 18.02 -9.09 -1.06
CA GLY A 136 18.43 -9.69 -2.31
C GLY A 136 19.43 -10.80 -2.04
N SER A 137 19.62 -11.72 -2.98
CA SER A 137 20.55 -12.84 -2.82
C SER A 137 21.94 -12.52 -3.39
N HIS A 138 21.99 -11.71 -4.44
CA HIS A 138 23.21 -11.39 -5.20
C HIS A 138 23.28 -9.90 -5.53
N ILE A 139 24.48 -9.42 -5.90
CA ILE A 139 24.75 -8.00 -6.14
C ILE A 139 23.84 -7.34 -7.18
N THR A 140 23.38 -8.08 -8.18
CA THR A 140 22.45 -7.61 -9.23
C THR A 140 20.98 -7.64 -8.80
N THR A 141 20.66 -8.22 -7.65
CA THR A 141 19.30 -8.42 -7.14
C THR A 141 19.01 -7.64 -5.86
N VAL A 142 20.02 -6.93 -5.33
CA VAL A 142 19.84 -6.08 -4.15
C VAL A 142 18.82 -4.98 -4.48
N ARG A 143 17.73 -4.98 -3.73
CA ARG A 143 16.69 -3.96 -3.82
C ARG A 143 16.46 -3.34 -2.45
N ARG A 144 16.08 -2.08 -2.48
CA ARG A 144 15.56 -1.34 -1.33
C ARG A 144 14.05 -1.53 -1.24
N TYR A 145 13.52 -1.61 -0.03
CA TYR A 145 12.08 -1.65 0.22
C TYR A 145 11.76 -1.10 1.60
N ALA A 146 10.53 -0.61 1.77
CA ALA A 146 10.03 -0.25 3.09
C ALA A 146 9.70 -1.54 3.85
N ALA A 147 10.27 -1.68 5.05
CA ALA A 147 10.00 -2.77 5.97
C ALA A 147 9.25 -2.22 7.19
N ARG A 148 8.20 -2.94 7.61
CA ARG A 148 7.46 -2.61 8.84
C ARG A 148 8.35 -2.78 10.06
N THR A 149 8.26 -1.85 11.00
CA THR A 149 8.99 -1.92 12.28
C THR A 149 8.16 -2.47 13.44
N ASP A 150 6.85 -2.64 13.25
CA ASP A 150 5.89 -3.09 14.26
C ASP A 150 5.71 -4.63 14.34
N GLY A 151 6.65 -5.41 13.80
CA GLY A 151 6.59 -6.88 13.80
C GLY A 151 5.70 -7.51 12.72
N GLY A 152 4.95 -6.69 11.96
CA GLY A 152 4.20 -7.12 10.79
C GLY A 152 2.67 -7.10 10.94
N TYR A 153 2.14 -6.83 12.14
CA TYR A 153 0.73 -6.53 12.39
C TYR A 153 0.59 -5.59 13.59
N SER A 154 -0.34 -4.64 13.49
CA SER A 154 -0.77 -3.79 14.60
C SER A 154 -2.26 -3.48 14.38
N ALA A 155 -3.05 -3.51 15.45
CA ALA A 155 -4.49 -3.21 15.38
C ALA A 155 -4.78 -1.71 15.21
N ASN A 156 -3.84 -0.86 15.65
CA ASN A 156 -4.03 0.59 15.74
C ASN A 156 -3.40 1.32 14.54
N LEU A 157 -3.68 0.84 13.33
CA LEU A 157 -3.14 1.43 12.10
C LEU A 157 -4.19 2.25 11.37
N VAL A 158 -3.72 3.27 10.64
CA VAL A 158 -4.60 4.06 9.78
C VAL A 158 -4.93 3.24 8.54
N VAL A 159 -6.20 2.87 8.41
CA VAL A 159 -6.73 2.18 7.23
C VAL A 159 -6.90 3.18 6.10
N LEU A 160 -6.19 2.96 4.99
CA LEU A 160 -6.33 3.74 3.77
C LEU A 160 -7.42 3.17 2.86
N ASP A 161 -7.54 1.84 2.85
CA ASP A 161 -8.44 1.08 2.00
C ASP A 161 -8.68 -0.27 2.67
N ASN A 162 -9.92 -0.63 3.00
CA ASN A 162 -10.23 -1.94 3.59
C ASN A 162 -10.49 -3.03 2.52
N GLY A 163 -10.38 -2.68 1.24
CA GLY A 163 -10.58 -3.57 0.10
C GLY A 163 -12.05 -3.89 -0.21
N VAL A 164 -13.00 -3.38 0.58
CA VAL A 164 -14.44 -3.52 0.33
C VAL A 164 -14.82 -2.62 -0.84
N ASP A 165 -15.49 -3.17 -1.84
CA ASP A 165 -16.09 -2.37 -2.92
C ASP A 165 -17.43 -1.80 -2.43
N ASP A 166 -17.36 -0.66 -1.75
CA ASP A 166 -18.52 0.04 -1.23
C ASP A 166 -19.13 1.02 -2.27
N ARG A 167 -18.64 1.03 -3.51
CA ARG A 167 -19.10 1.94 -4.58
C ARG A 167 -20.61 1.92 -4.73
N ALA A 168 -21.23 0.74 -4.73
CA ALA A 168 -22.68 0.62 -4.85
C ALA A 168 -23.43 1.26 -3.66
N GLN A 169 -22.89 1.12 -2.44
CA GLN A 169 -23.44 1.72 -1.23
C GLN A 169 -23.23 3.24 -1.24
N GLN A 170 -22.05 3.71 -1.66
CA GLN A 170 -21.76 5.13 -1.81
C GLN A 170 -22.65 5.78 -2.88
N ILE A 171 -22.87 5.11 -4.01
CA ILE A 171 -23.80 5.57 -5.06
C ILE A 171 -25.24 5.62 -4.53
N ALA A 172 -25.69 4.59 -3.81
CA ALA A 172 -27.03 4.59 -3.21
C ALA A 172 -27.20 5.69 -2.16
N ARG A 173 -26.20 5.89 -1.31
CA ARG A 173 -26.18 6.95 -0.28
C ARG A 173 -26.15 8.33 -0.92
N TYR A 174 -25.34 8.53 -1.96
CA TYR A 174 -25.31 9.76 -2.73
C TYR A 174 -26.67 10.09 -3.36
N ARG A 175 -27.38 9.09 -3.91
CA ARG A 175 -28.75 9.28 -4.41
C ARG A 175 -29.72 9.73 -3.31
N ALA A 176 -29.63 9.14 -2.12
CA ALA A 176 -30.47 9.52 -0.99
C ALA A 176 -30.17 10.95 -0.52
N LEU A 177 -28.89 11.30 -0.37
CA LEU A 177 -28.45 12.66 0.04
C LEU A 177 -28.86 13.73 -0.98
N TRP A 178 -28.92 13.39 -2.26
CA TRP A 178 -29.34 14.32 -3.31
C TRP A 178 -30.79 14.80 -3.16
N ALA A 179 -31.66 13.98 -2.56
CA ALA A 179 -33.05 14.36 -2.27
C ALA A 179 -33.12 15.57 -1.31
N ASP A 180 -32.17 15.65 -0.36
CA ASP A 180 -32.08 16.69 0.67
C ASP A 180 -30.86 17.61 0.47
N HIS A 181 -30.43 17.84 -0.78
CA HIS A 181 -29.18 18.57 -1.09
C HIS A 181 -29.10 20.03 -0.56
N ASN A 182 -30.21 20.57 -0.05
CA ASN A 182 -30.23 21.88 0.61
C ASN A 182 -29.76 21.82 2.08
N ASP A 183 -29.64 20.64 2.69
CA ASP A 183 -29.03 20.47 4.01
C ASP A 183 -27.49 20.58 3.91
N PRO A 184 -26.85 21.49 4.67
CA PRO A 184 -25.40 21.62 4.70
C PRO A 184 -24.64 20.34 5.10
N GLN A 185 -25.24 19.47 5.92
CA GLN A 185 -24.58 18.20 6.28
C GLN A 185 -24.63 17.20 5.12
N ALA A 186 -25.79 17.07 4.47
CA ALA A 186 -25.94 16.26 3.26
C ALA A 186 -24.97 16.69 2.15
N TYR A 187 -24.83 18.00 1.92
CA TYR A 187 -23.90 18.54 0.93
C TYR A 187 -22.44 18.17 1.21
N ARG A 188 -21.98 18.31 2.47
CA ARG A 188 -20.60 17.94 2.85
C ARG A 188 -20.30 16.46 2.62
N GLU A 189 -21.27 15.60 2.93
CA GLU A 189 -21.10 14.17 2.72
C GLU A 189 -21.13 13.79 1.24
N MET A 190 -21.97 14.46 0.43
CA MET A 190 -21.92 14.32 -1.03
C MET A 190 -20.56 14.70 -1.61
N VAL A 191 -19.97 15.81 -1.17
CA VAL A 191 -18.62 16.23 -1.61
C VAL A 191 -17.58 15.18 -1.24
N ARG A 192 -17.67 14.54 -0.07
CA ARG A 192 -16.78 13.41 0.29
C ARG A 192 -16.94 12.23 -0.66
N ILE A 193 -18.18 11.86 -1.01
CA ILE A 193 -18.46 10.75 -1.92
C ILE A 193 -17.95 11.10 -3.34
N GLU A 194 -18.14 12.33 -3.80
CA GLU A 194 -17.60 12.80 -5.09
C GLU A 194 -16.06 12.74 -5.11
N GLN A 195 -15.40 13.16 -4.02
CA GLN A 195 -13.94 13.05 -3.90
C GLN A 195 -13.49 11.58 -3.95
N ALA A 196 -14.15 10.69 -3.21
CA ALA A 196 -13.89 9.24 -3.27
C ALA A 196 -14.13 8.65 -4.67
N ALA A 197 -15.12 9.16 -5.39
CA ALA A 197 -15.43 8.78 -6.77
C ALA A 197 -14.40 9.26 -7.79
N HIS A 198 -13.89 10.47 -7.59
CA HIS A 198 -12.79 11.02 -8.36
C HIS A 198 -11.53 10.18 -8.15
N ASP A 199 -11.13 9.97 -6.91
CA ASP A 199 -9.90 9.24 -6.55
C ASP A 199 -9.98 7.76 -6.92
N GLY A 200 -11.18 7.18 -6.88
CA GLY A 200 -11.45 5.81 -7.30
C GLY A 200 -11.73 5.63 -8.80
N GLY A 201 -11.80 6.70 -9.58
CA GLY A 201 -12.06 6.64 -11.03
C GLY A 201 -13.47 6.17 -11.42
N TRP A 202 -14.47 6.36 -10.56
CA TRP A 202 -15.85 5.94 -10.79
C TRP A 202 -16.87 7.10 -10.83
N MET A 203 -16.40 8.34 -11.02
CA MET A 203 -17.24 9.55 -11.20
C MET A 203 -18.38 9.38 -12.21
N ARG A 204 -18.13 8.66 -13.32
CA ARG A 204 -19.17 8.45 -14.35
C ARG A 204 -20.38 7.70 -13.79
N ALA A 205 -20.15 6.66 -12.97
CA ALA A 205 -21.22 5.90 -12.33
C ALA A 205 -22.01 6.76 -11.33
N LEU A 206 -21.33 7.67 -10.63
CA LEU A 206 -21.96 8.62 -9.70
C LEU A 206 -22.84 9.64 -10.45
N PHE A 207 -22.38 10.17 -11.59
CA PHE A 207 -23.17 11.08 -12.42
C PHE A 207 -24.37 10.41 -13.09
N ASP A 208 -24.21 9.19 -13.60
CA ASP A 208 -25.32 8.41 -14.15
C ASP A 208 -26.39 8.17 -13.06
N ALA A 209 -25.95 7.88 -11.83
CA ALA A 209 -26.84 7.77 -10.68
C ALA A 209 -27.57 9.07 -10.33
N ARG A 210 -26.92 10.24 -10.42
CA ARG A 210 -27.55 11.56 -10.23
C ARG A 210 -28.60 11.85 -11.29
N ARG A 211 -28.29 11.56 -12.56
CA ARG A 211 -29.19 11.82 -13.70
C ARG A 211 -30.52 11.09 -13.55
N LEU A 212 -30.51 9.86 -13.02
CA LEU A 212 -31.72 9.07 -12.78
C LEU A 212 -32.64 9.72 -11.72
N VAL A 213 -32.07 10.31 -10.66
CA VAL A 213 -32.86 11.03 -9.64
C VAL A 213 -33.53 12.26 -10.23
N ALA A 214 -32.80 13.06 -11.01
CA ALA A 214 -33.35 14.28 -11.64
C ALA A 214 -34.47 14.01 -12.66
N ILE A 215 -34.52 12.81 -13.23
CA ILE A 215 -35.61 12.38 -14.12
C ILE A 215 -36.84 11.94 -13.29
N ALA A 216 -36.64 11.27 -12.15
CA ALA A 216 -37.71 10.78 -11.31
C ALA A 216 -38.43 11.87 -10.49
N SER A 217 -37.82 13.05 -10.33
CA SER A 217 -38.39 14.20 -9.61
C SER A 217 -39.20 15.17 -10.50
N LYS A 218 -39.42 14.83 -11.77
CA LYS A 218 -40.27 15.57 -12.72
C LYS A 218 -41.58 14.85 -12.94
#